data_AF-A0AAN7UT74-F1
#
_entry.id   AF-A0AAN7UT74-F1
#
_cell.length_a   1.000
_cell.length_b   1.000
_cell.length_c   1.000
_cell.angle_alpha   90.00
_cell.angle_beta   90.00
_cell.angle_gamma   90.00
#
_symmetry.space_group_name_H-M   'P 1'
#
loop_
_entity.id
_entity.type
_entity.pdbx_description
1 polymer ?
#
loop_
_entity_poly.entity_id
_entity_poly.type
_entity_poly.pdbx_seq_one_letter_code
_entity_poly.pdbx_strand_id
1 'polypeptide(L)'
;MEIMDRKMDSGILDQDESLDEEYDVTSSVLPEEILGIIDELLCLEMAWHLGYPLSQTILTSVHVDALMNPDPATIQDVDFTSKPSSSGPGSTMLLVLRAYCAGLLRACFSVNELMKEEMSYEEEDFVTNTYGRGLLGNIPVSDIKKLLIAAITEVRERRDEFSQLVHAALASRLELRIAFLDVLDLDTTRKNLQNHRDYIGHGCGIS
;
A
#
# COMPACT_ATOMS: atom_id res chain seq x y z
N MET A 1 -19.46 -20.44 5.37
CA MET A 1 -19.44 -20.26 6.83
C MET A 1 -20.47 -21.20 7.42
N GLU A 2 -20.05 -22.02 8.38
CA GLU A 2 -20.93 -22.80 9.25
C GLU A 2 -20.70 -22.27 10.67
N ILE A 3 -21.76 -21.76 11.30
CA ILE A 3 -21.68 -21.15 12.63
C ILE A 3 -21.45 -22.29 13.65
N MET A 4 -20.54 -22.09 14.62
CA MET A 4 -20.15 -23.04 15.68
C MET A 4 -19.16 -24.17 15.31
N ASP A 5 -18.51 -24.14 14.16
CA ASP A 5 -17.31 -24.96 13.91
C ASP A 5 -16.06 -24.13 14.19
N ARG A 6 -15.22 -24.59 15.13
CA ARG A 6 -13.96 -23.90 15.52
C ARG A 6 -13.04 -23.60 14.34
N LYS A 7 -13.09 -24.38 13.26
CA LYS A 7 -12.27 -24.13 12.07
C LYS A 7 -12.92 -23.15 11.08
N MET A 8 -14.25 -22.96 11.17
CA MET A 8 -15.05 -22.23 10.19
C MET A 8 -15.75 -20.98 10.76
N ASP A 9 -15.57 -20.72 12.06
CA ASP A 9 -16.13 -19.61 12.81
C ASP A 9 -15.01 -18.72 13.37
N SER A 10 -14.79 -17.58 12.72
CA SER A 10 -13.79 -16.59 13.14
C SER A 10 -14.20 -15.78 14.38
N GLY A 11 -15.39 -16.03 14.95
CA GLY A 11 -15.87 -15.37 16.16
C GLY A 11 -15.56 -16.11 17.46
N ILE A 12 -14.89 -17.27 17.40
CA ILE A 12 -14.54 -18.05 18.59
C ILE A 12 -13.11 -17.68 19.01
N LEU A 13 -13.01 -16.90 20.08
CA LEU A 13 -11.75 -16.62 20.78
C LEU A 13 -11.57 -17.63 21.91
N ASP A 14 -10.35 -18.11 22.12
CA ASP A 14 -10.02 -18.92 23.29
C ASP A 14 -10.06 -18.04 24.56
N GLN A 15 -10.34 -18.63 25.73
CA GLN A 15 -10.60 -17.90 26.99
C GLN A 15 -9.45 -16.98 27.47
N ASP A 16 -8.26 -17.14 26.90
CA ASP A 16 -7.06 -16.34 27.20
C ASP A 16 -6.64 -15.41 26.03
N GLU A 17 -7.34 -15.41 24.89
CA GLU A 17 -7.14 -14.48 23.78
C GLU A 17 -8.14 -13.33 23.86
N SER A 18 -7.71 -12.20 24.42
CA SER A 18 -8.45 -10.94 24.24
C SER A 18 -8.01 -10.27 22.94
N LEU A 19 -8.95 -9.95 22.05
CA LEU A 19 -8.74 -9.06 20.90
C LEU A 19 -8.42 -7.60 21.32
N ASP A 20 -8.31 -7.32 22.62
CA ASP A 20 -8.31 -5.99 23.21
C ASP A 20 -6.92 -5.34 23.35
N GLU A 21 -5.84 -5.99 22.88
CA GLU A 21 -4.56 -5.27 22.72
C GLU A 21 -4.57 -4.48 21.41
N GLU A 22 -5.31 -3.36 21.42
CA GLU A 22 -5.32 -2.40 20.32
C GLU A 22 -3.94 -1.73 20.22
N TYR A 23 -3.14 -2.15 19.24
CA TYR A 23 -1.80 -1.60 19.02
C TYR A 23 -1.89 -0.14 18.55
N ASP A 24 -1.29 0.77 19.33
CA ASP A 24 -1.23 2.19 18.99
C ASP A 24 -0.23 2.46 17.87
N VAL A 25 -0.73 2.53 16.63
CA VAL A 25 0.03 2.86 15.42
C VAL A 25 0.62 4.28 15.43
N THR A 26 0.19 5.15 16.35
CA THR A 26 0.65 6.54 16.47
C THR A 26 1.76 6.71 17.51
N SER A 27 2.10 5.63 18.22
CA SER A 27 3.21 5.62 19.17
C SER A 27 4.53 6.01 18.48
N SER A 28 5.43 6.65 19.21
CA SER A 28 6.70 7.11 18.66
C SER A 28 7.60 5.92 18.36
N VAL A 29 7.67 5.53 17.08
CA VAL A 29 8.49 4.42 16.59
C VAL A 29 9.91 4.90 16.24
N LEU A 30 10.93 4.10 16.56
CA LEU A 30 12.32 4.39 16.20
C LEU A 30 12.54 4.28 14.69
N PRO A 31 13.51 5.01 14.11
CA PRO A 31 13.83 4.89 12.68
C PRO A 31 14.17 3.46 12.23
N GLU A 32 14.86 2.69 13.07
CA GLU A 32 15.20 1.29 12.83
C GLU A 32 13.96 0.39 12.81
N GLU A 33 12.98 0.68 13.66
CA GLU A 33 11.72 -0.07 13.74
C GLU A 33 10.84 0.22 12.52
N ILE A 34 10.74 1.49 12.09
CA ILE A 34 10.07 1.86 10.83
C ILE A 34 10.71 1.15 9.65
N LEU A 35 12.04 1.10 9.62
CA LEU A 35 12.75 0.39 8.56
C LEU A 35 12.38 -1.09 8.53
N GLY A 36 12.33 -1.74 9.69
CA GLY A 36 11.89 -3.13 9.83
C GLY A 36 10.44 -3.35 9.38
N ILE A 37 9.52 -2.46 9.75
CA ILE A 37 8.12 -2.52 9.30
C ILE A 37 8.02 -2.39 7.78
N ILE A 38 8.77 -1.46 7.18
CA ILE A 38 8.81 -1.27 5.73
C ILE A 38 9.34 -2.52 5.01
N ASP A 39 10.39 -3.14 5.54
CA ASP A 39 10.96 -4.37 5.00
C ASP A 39 9.98 -5.55 5.08
N GLU A 40 9.26 -5.68 6.20
CA GLU A 40 8.22 -6.70 6.34
C GLU A 40 7.07 -6.47 5.35
N LEU A 41 6.59 -5.23 5.22
CA LEU A 41 5.58 -4.87 4.23
C LEU A 41 6.01 -5.19 2.79
N LEU A 42 7.30 -4.99 2.46
CA LEU A 42 7.85 -5.37 1.17
C LEU A 42 7.85 -6.90 0.99
N CYS A 43 8.20 -7.68 2.01
CA CYS A 43 8.11 -9.13 1.97
C CYS A 43 6.67 -9.62 1.76
N LEU A 44 5.70 -9.01 2.45
CA LEU A 44 4.28 -9.31 2.28
C LEU A 44 3.78 -8.97 0.87
N GLU A 45 4.25 -7.87 0.28
CA GLU A 45 3.97 -7.54 -1.12
C GLU A 45 4.53 -8.60 -2.09
N MET A 46 5.77 -9.06 -1.86
CA MET A 46 6.36 -10.12 -2.68
C MET A 46 5.60 -11.43 -2.54
N ALA A 47 5.16 -11.78 -1.33
CA ALA A 47 4.29 -12.95 -1.12
C ALA A 47 2.98 -12.80 -1.90
N TRP A 48 2.34 -11.63 -1.87
CA TRP A 48 1.15 -11.40 -2.68
C TRP A 48 1.42 -11.56 -4.18
N HIS A 49 2.54 -11.05 -4.70
CA HIS A 49 2.95 -11.26 -6.08
C HIS A 49 3.23 -12.72 -6.45
N LEU A 50 3.53 -13.59 -5.47
CA LEU A 50 3.67 -15.04 -5.66
C LEU A 50 2.33 -15.80 -5.64
N GLY A 51 1.19 -15.09 -5.52
CA GLY A 51 -0.15 -15.66 -5.59
C GLY A 51 -0.83 -15.85 -4.23
N TYR A 52 -0.17 -15.52 -3.12
CA TYR A 52 -0.83 -15.53 -1.80
C TYR A 52 -1.90 -14.42 -1.73
N PRO A 53 -3.06 -14.63 -1.09
CA PRO A 53 -4.13 -13.63 -1.07
C PRO A 53 -3.79 -12.40 -0.22
N LEU A 54 -4.38 -11.25 -0.57
CA LEU A 54 -4.19 -9.99 0.16
C LEU A 54 -4.55 -10.08 1.65
N SER A 55 -5.59 -10.84 2.00
CA SER A 55 -6.03 -11.08 3.37
C SER A 55 -5.02 -11.83 4.24
N GLN A 56 -4.10 -12.58 3.64
CA GLN A 56 -3.05 -13.33 4.34
C GLN A 56 -1.68 -12.64 4.26
N THR A 57 -1.60 -11.50 3.59
CA THR A 57 -0.35 -10.78 3.34
C THR A 57 -0.48 -9.34 3.80
N ILE A 58 -0.69 -8.40 2.88
CA ILE A 58 -0.62 -6.96 3.12
C ILE A 58 -1.72 -6.48 4.07
N LEU A 59 -2.92 -7.06 3.99
CA LEU A 59 -4.06 -6.69 4.84
C LEU A 59 -3.95 -7.20 6.29
N THR A 60 -2.92 -7.99 6.60
CA THR A 60 -2.63 -8.40 7.98
C THR A 60 -1.93 -7.30 8.79
N SER A 61 -1.36 -6.30 8.10
CA SER A 61 -0.65 -5.21 8.76
C SER A 61 -1.62 -4.22 9.39
N VAL A 62 -1.49 -4.01 10.71
CA VAL A 62 -2.26 -3.00 11.47
C VAL A 62 -2.06 -1.59 10.96
N HIS A 63 -0.88 -1.26 10.43
CA HIS A 63 -0.60 0.06 9.84
C HIS A 63 -1.36 0.27 8.53
N VAL A 64 -1.48 -0.78 7.72
CA VAL A 64 -2.26 -0.73 6.48
C VAL A 64 -3.75 -0.61 6.80
N ASP A 65 -4.24 -1.38 7.77
CA ASP A 65 -5.65 -1.30 8.17
C ASP A 65 -6.01 0.09 8.73
N ALA A 66 -5.15 0.65 9.59
CA ALA A 66 -5.34 1.98 10.17
C ALA A 66 -5.46 3.08 9.10
N LEU A 67 -4.68 3.02 8.02
CA LEU A 67 -4.75 4.02 6.93
C LEU A 67 -5.98 3.88 6.04
N MET A 68 -6.65 2.73 6.07
CA MET A 68 -7.84 2.44 5.28
C MET A 68 -9.12 2.50 6.09
N ASN A 69 -9.05 2.84 7.39
CA ASN A 69 -10.19 2.86 8.28
C ASN A 69 -10.32 4.22 8.99
N PRO A 70 -11.22 5.11 8.55
CA PRO A 70 -12.20 4.94 7.46
C PRO A 70 -11.58 4.98 6.05
N ASP A 71 -12.32 4.54 5.03
CA ASP A 71 -11.85 4.55 3.63
C ASP A 71 -11.53 6.00 3.18
N PRO A 72 -10.27 6.33 2.89
CA PRO A 72 -9.84 7.70 2.67
C PRO A 72 -10.27 8.20 1.28
N ALA A 73 -11.01 9.31 1.25
CA ALA A 73 -11.46 9.93 0.01
C ALA A 73 -10.36 10.72 -0.70
N THR A 74 -9.45 11.32 0.09
CA THR A 74 -8.37 12.18 -0.40
C THR A 74 -7.03 11.80 0.22
N ILE A 75 -5.93 12.27 -0.37
CA ILE A 75 -4.58 12.05 0.16
C ILE A 75 -4.39 12.62 1.58
N GLN A 76 -5.18 13.63 1.95
CA GLN A 76 -5.14 14.24 3.29
C GLN A 76 -5.74 13.31 4.33
N ASP A 77 -6.77 12.54 3.95
CA ASP A 77 -7.46 11.58 4.81
C ASP A 77 -6.65 10.31 5.07
N VAL A 78 -5.63 10.03 4.23
CA VAL A 78 -4.69 8.92 4.41
C VAL A 78 -3.73 9.26 5.55
N ASP A 79 -4.16 9.23 6.81
CA ASP A 79 -3.33 9.60 7.95
C ASP A 79 -3.51 8.64 9.13
N PHE A 80 -2.44 8.44 9.91
CA PHE A 80 -2.51 7.61 11.13
C PHE A 80 -3.20 8.35 12.28
N THR A 81 -3.15 9.68 12.27
CA THR A 81 -3.68 10.52 13.34
C THR A 81 -4.87 11.33 12.84
N SER A 82 -6.01 11.27 13.54
CA SER A 82 -7.14 12.19 13.28
C SER A 82 -6.87 13.63 13.78
N LYS A 83 -5.71 13.89 14.40
CA LYS A 83 -5.30 15.19 14.94
C LYS A 83 -4.07 15.72 14.20
N PRO A 84 -3.97 17.04 13.97
CA PRO A 84 -2.81 17.63 13.31
C PRO A 84 -1.54 17.37 14.15
N SER A 85 -0.59 16.64 13.56
CA SER A 85 0.64 16.21 14.21
C SER A 85 1.57 17.42 14.46
N SER A 86 2.20 17.46 15.64
CA SER A 86 3.25 18.42 15.97
C SER A 86 4.54 18.12 15.19
N SER A 87 5.34 19.15 14.92
CA SER A 87 6.62 19.04 14.21
C SER A 87 7.67 18.37 15.12
N GLY A 88 7.98 17.08 14.90
CA GLY A 88 8.99 16.35 15.67
C GLY A 88 9.48 15.07 14.98
N PRO A 89 10.53 14.41 15.52
CA PRO A 89 11.12 13.21 14.91
C PRO A 89 10.12 12.04 14.77
N GLY A 90 9.29 11.80 15.79
CA GLY A 90 8.21 10.80 15.72
C GLY A 90 7.18 11.10 14.63
N SER A 91 6.88 12.37 14.38
CA SER A 91 6.01 12.80 13.27
C SER A 91 6.65 12.54 11.90
N THR A 92 7.99 12.60 11.80
CA THR A 92 8.70 12.26 10.56
C THR A 92 8.64 10.77 10.27
N MET A 93 8.82 9.92 11.29
CA MET A 93 8.75 8.47 11.14
C MET A 93 7.35 8.00 10.76
N LEU A 94 6.32 8.59 11.36
CA LEU A 94 4.93 8.35 10.96
C LEU A 94 4.66 8.83 9.53
N LEU A 95 5.20 9.98 9.11
CA LEU A 95 5.10 10.45 7.72
C LEU A 95 5.76 9.47 6.74
N VAL A 96 6.95 8.96 7.06
CA VAL A 96 7.68 7.99 6.24
C VAL A 96 6.88 6.71 6.06
N LEU A 97 6.36 6.16 7.17
CA LEU A 97 5.53 4.96 7.12
C LEU A 97 4.23 5.20 6.36
N ARG A 98 3.56 6.34 6.59
CA ARG A 98 2.34 6.76 5.90
C ARG A 98 2.57 6.81 4.40
N ALA A 99 3.65 7.49 3.98
CA ALA A 99 4.01 7.62 2.59
C ALA A 99 4.29 6.26 1.94
N TYR A 100 5.05 5.40 2.62
CA TYR A 100 5.36 4.06 2.13
C TYR A 100 4.10 3.19 1.99
N CYS A 101 3.26 3.12 3.02
CA CYS A 101 2.02 2.35 3.00
C CYS A 101 1.04 2.87 1.94
N ALA A 102 0.91 4.19 1.76
CA ALA A 102 0.09 4.77 0.71
C ALA A 102 0.61 4.38 -0.68
N GLY A 103 1.92 4.41 -0.88
CA GLY A 103 2.58 3.93 -2.10
C GLY A 103 2.34 2.44 -2.36
N LEU A 104 2.46 1.61 -1.31
CA LEU A 104 2.23 0.17 -1.37
C LEU A 104 0.79 -0.15 -1.78
N LEU A 105 -0.20 0.44 -1.09
CA LEU A 105 -1.61 0.26 -1.39
C LEU A 105 -1.95 0.65 -2.82
N ARG A 106 -1.44 1.81 -3.26
CA ARG A 106 -1.65 2.29 -4.63
C ARG A 106 -1.01 1.37 -5.68
N ALA A 107 0.17 0.83 -5.39
CA ALA A 107 0.83 -0.14 -6.28
C ALA A 107 0.01 -1.43 -6.36
N CYS A 108 -0.50 -1.93 -5.23
CA CYS A 108 -1.35 -3.11 -5.18
C CYS A 108 -2.66 -2.92 -5.95
N PHE A 109 -3.28 -1.75 -5.85
CA PHE A 109 -4.44 -1.40 -6.68
C PHE A 109 -4.09 -1.47 -8.17
N SER A 110 -2.99 -0.83 -8.58
CA SER A 110 -2.60 -0.74 -9.99
C SER A 110 -2.25 -2.11 -10.57
N VAL A 111 -1.56 -2.97 -9.82
CA VAL A 111 -1.28 -4.36 -10.22
C VAL A 111 -2.56 -5.19 -10.28
N ASN A 112 -3.49 -5.04 -9.32
CA ASN A 112 -4.77 -5.72 -9.36
C ASN A 112 -5.57 -5.37 -10.63
N GLU A 113 -5.65 -4.10 -11.00
CA GLU A 113 -6.34 -3.68 -12.23
C GLU A 113 -5.64 -4.26 -13.46
N LEU A 114 -4.30 -4.26 -13.48
CA LEU A 114 -3.53 -4.86 -14.56
C LEU A 114 -3.81 -6.35 -14.72
N MET A 115 -3.86 -7.10 -13.61
CA MET A 115 -4.14 -8.54 -13.64
C MET A 115 -5.57 -8.81 -14.09
N LYS A 116 -6.56 -8.01 -13.65
CA LYS A 116 -7.96 -8.16 -14.08
C LYS A 116 -8.14 -7.94 -15.59
N GLU A 117 -7.36 -7.05 -16.19
CA GLU A 117 -7.39 -6.81 -17.64
C GLU A 117 -6.79 -7.99 -18.44
N GLU A 118 -5.72 -8.61 -17.94
CA GLU A 118 -5.01 -9.70 -18.62
C GLU A 118 -5.67 -11.08 -18.40
N MET A 119 -6.15 -11.35 -17.19
CA MET A 119 -6.66 -12.65 -16.76
C MET A 119 -8.16 -12.82 -17.05
N SER A 120 -8.55 -12.62 -18.31
CA SER A 120 -9.94 -12.79 -18.76
C SER A 120 -10.49 -14.23 -18.63
N TYR A 121 -9.66 -15.21 -18.27
CA TYR A 121 -10.04 -16.61 -18.07
C TYR A 121 -9.26 -17.25 -16.90
N GLU A 122 -10.03 -17.78 -15.94
CA GLU A 122 -9.66 -18.66 -14.81
C GLU A 122 -8.91 -18.02 -13.60
N GLU A 123 -9.59 -18.05 -12.45
CA GLU A 123 -9.16 -17.53 -11.13
C GLU A 123 -8.10 -18.40 -10.41
N GLU A 124 -7.22 -19.10 -11.12
CA GLU A 124 -6.28 -20.05 -10.47
C GLU A 124 -4.90 -19.47 -10.14
N ASP A 125 -4.37 -18.52 -10.92
CA ASP A 125 -2.98 -18.07 -10.75
C ASP A 125 -2.82 -16.81 -9.87
N PHE A 126 -3.88 -16.03 -9.63
CA PHE A 126 -3.78 -14.79 -8.85
C PHE A 126 -5.08 -14.43 -8.12
N VAL A 127 -4.98 -14.21 -6.80
CA VAL A 127 -6.13 -13.79 -5.99
C VAL A 127 -6.26 -12.27 -5.99
N THR A 128 -7.16 -11.74 -6.83
CA THR A 128 -7.43 -10.29 -6.95
C THR A 128 -8.43 -9.76 -5.90
N ASN A 129 -8.88 -10.58 -4.96
CA ASN A 129 -9.91 -10.18 -4.00
C ASN A 129 -9.35 -9.14 -3.00
N THR A 130 -9.96 -7.95 -2.99
CA THR A 130 -9.59 -6.85 -2.09
C THR A 130 -10.44 -6.79 -0.81
N TYR A 131 -11.38 -7.73 -0.64
CA TYR A 131 -12.25 -7.83 0.53
C TYR A 131 -13.02 -6.54 0.82
N GLY A 132 -13.44 -5.84 -0.24
CA GLY A 132 -14.17 -4.57 -0.14
C GLY A 132 -13.30 -3.35 0.16
N ARG A 133 -11.96 -3.48 0.18
CA ARG A 133 -11.04 -2.35 0.37
C ARG A 133 -10.73 -1.69 -0.98
N GLY A 134 -10.74 -0.35 -0.99
CA GLY A 134 -10.46 0.46 -2.18
C GLY A 134 -8.98 0.53 -2.57
N LEU A 135 -8.06 0.16 -1.67
CA LEU A 135 -6.60 0.20 -1.86
C LEU A 135 -6.09 1.55 -2.40
N LEU A 136 -6.74 2.66 -2.01
CA LEU A 136 -6.46 4.02 -2.49
C LEU A 136 -6.62 4.17 -4.02
N GLY A 137 -7.48 3.36 -4.64
CA GLY A 137 -7.77 3.40 -6.08
C GLY A 137 -8.34 4.74 -6.57
N ASN A 138 -9.04 5.44 -5.70
CA ASN A 138 -9.60 6.78 -5.90
C ASN A 138 -8.55 7.91 -5.84
N ILE A 139 -7.38 7.66 -5.25
CA ILE A 139 -6.35 8.70 -5.07
C ILE A 139 -5.39 8.68 -6.27
N PRO A 140 -5.13 9.83 -6.92
CA PRO A 140 -4.21 9.90 -8.05
C PRO A 140 -2.79 9.46 -7.68
N VAL A 141 -2.14 8.68 -8.55
CA VAL A 141 -0.73 8.26 -8.39
C VAL A 141 0.18 9.47 -8.16
N SER A 142 -0.10 10.59 -8.84
CA SER A 142 0.66 11.84 -8.67
C SER A 142 0.67 12.37 -7.24
N ASP A 143 -0.43 12.22 -6.51
CA ASP A 143 -0.54 12.72 -5.13
C ASP A 143 0.17 11.80 -4.14
N ILE A 144 0.10 10.49 -4.38
CA ILE A 144 0.89 9.48 -3.65
C ILE A 144 2.39 9.73 -3.86
N LYS A 145 2.82 10.01 -5.10
CA LYS A 145 4.22 10.35 -5.40
C LYS A 145 4.68 11.63 -4.70
N LYS A 146 3.84 12.67 -4.63
CA LYS A 146 4.16 13.90 -3.88
C LYS A 146 4.37 13.59 -2.40
N LEU A 147 3.54 12.73 -1.81
CA LEU A 147 3.69 12.29 -0.42
C LEU A 147 5.00 11.54 -0.18
N LEU A 148 5.37 10.62 -1.08
CA LEU A 148 6.66 9.91 -1.04
C LEU A 148 7.86 10.87 -1.15
N ILE A 149 7.80 11.85 -2.05
CA ILE A 149 8.84 12.87 -2.22
C ILE A 149 8.97 13.74 -0.97
N ALA A 150 7.85 14.13 -0.36
CA ALA A 150 7.84 14.88 0.89
C ALA A 150 8.53 14.07 2.01
N ALA A 151 8.18 12.78 2.16
CA ALA A 151 8.83 11.90 3.13
C ALA A 151 10.35 11.77 2.90
N ILE A 152 10.80 11.59 1.65
CA ILE A 152 12.24 11.55 1.31
C ILE A 152 12.93 12.87 1.70
N THR A 153 12.27 14.00 1.45
CA THR A 153 12.81 15.33 1.78
C THR A 153 12.99 15.46 3.30
N GLU A 154 11.98 15.08 4.08
CA GLU A 154 12.03 15.13 5.54
C GLU A 154 13.09 14.19 6.14
N VAL A 155 13.29 13.00 5.56
CA VAL A 155 14.38 12.09 5.94
C VAL A 155 15.74 12.72 5.67
N ARG A 156 15.91 13.36 4.50
CA ARG A 156 17.16 14.02 4.09
C ARG A 156 17.52 15.22 4.95
N GLU A 157 16.54 16.02 5.35
CA GLU A 157 16.75 17.17 6.21
C GLU A 157 17.18 16.76 7.63
N ARG A 158 16.76 15.59 8.10
CA ARG A 158 17.09 15.06 9.44
C ARG A 158 18.21 14.02 9.44
N ARG A 159 19.08 14.05 8.41
CA ARG A 159 20.22 13.11 8.27
C ARG A 159 21.15 13.03 9.48
N ASP A 160 21.18 14.05 10.33
CA ASP A 160 22.04 14.12 11.52
C ASP A 160 21.37 13.53 12.78
N GLU A 161 20.08 13.13 12.72
CA GLU A 161 19.31 12.60 13.86
C GLU A 161 19.43 11.08 14.05
N PHE A 162 19.82 10.34 13.01
CA PHE A 162 19.93 8.88 13.03
C PHE A 162 21.13 8.39 12.20
N SER A 163 21.43 7.09 12.28
CA SER A 163 22.62 6.53 11.63
C SER A 163 22.58 6.70 10.10
N GLN A 164 23.75 6.92 9.50
CA GLN A 164 23.87 7.09 8.04
C GLN A 164 23.33 5.88 7.26
N LEU A 165 23.46 4.68 7.83
CA LEU A 165 22.94 3.45 7.25
C LEU A 165 21.41 3.45 7.21
N VAL A 166 20.76 3.78 8.32
CA VAL A 166 19.29 3.85 8.39
C VAL A 166 18.75 4.93 7.47
N HIS A 167 19.39 6.09 7.42
CA HIS A 167 19.04 7.17 6.50
C HIS A 167 19.07 6.71 5.03
N ALA A 168 20.19 6.11 4.60
CA ALA A 168 20.32 5.61 3.22
C ALA A 168 19.30 4.50 2.93
N ALA A 169 19.05 3.63 3.90
CA ALA A 169 18.12 2.52 3.79
C ALA A 169 16.66 2.99 3.61
N LEU A 170 16.20 3.96 4.40
CA LEU A 170 14.86 4.55 4.30
C LEU A 170 14.67 5.28 2.96
N ALA A 171 15.64 6.14 2.58
CA ALA A 171 15.59 6.85 1.30
C ALA A 171 15.49 5.89 0.12
N SER A 172 16.31 4.81 0.12
CA SER A 172 16.31 3.81 -0.94
C SER A 172 14.97 3.10 -1.09
N ARG A 173 14.28 2.79 0.01
CA ARG A 173 12.95 2.13 -0.01
C ARG A 173 11.84 3.04 -0.53
N LEU A 174 11.88 4.31 -0.15
CA LEU A 174 10.94 5.31 -0.68
C LEU A 174 11.19 5.57 -2.17
N GLU A 175 12.45 5.66 -2.59
CA GLU A 175 12.83 5.80 -4.01
C GLU A 175 12.43 4.57 -4.84
N LEU A 176 12.64 3.36 -4.32
CA LEU A 176 12.15 2.12 -4.91
C LEU A 176 10.64 2.19 -5.13
N ARG A 177 9.89 2.66 -4.13
CA ARG A 177 8.42 2.77 -4.21
C ARG A 177 7.98 3.74 -5.30
N ILE A 178 8.65 4.89 -5.42
CA ILE A 178 8.40 5.85 -6.51
C ILE A 178 8.67 5.20 -7.87
N ALA A 179 9.83 4.56 -8.02
CA ALA A 179 10.22 3.92 -9.28
C ALA A 179 9.23 2.81 -9.68
N PHE A 180 8.75 2.02 -8.72
CA PHE A 180 7.76 0.98 -8.97
C PHE A 180 6.42 1.56 -9.45
N LEU A 181 5.92 2.62 -8.79
CA LEU A 181 4.72 3.33 -9.24
C LEU A 181 4.89 3.92 -10.65
N ASP A 182 6.07 4.43 -11.00
CA ASP A 182 6.36 4.95 -12.33
C ASP A 182 6.28 3.87 -13.41
N VAL A 183 6.79 2.67 -13.12
CA VAL A 183 6.68 1.54 -14.06
C VAL A 183 5.22 1.15 -14.30
N LEU A 184 4.41 1.10 -13.23
CA LEU A 184 2.98 0.74 -13.32
C LEU A 184 2.16 1.81 -14.08
N ASP A 185 2.46 3.09 -13.87
CA ASP A 185 1.78 4.20 -14.55
C ASP A 185 2.13 4.25 -16.06
N LEU A 186 3.39 3.97 -16.39
CA LEU A 186 3.84 3.87 -17.78
C LEU A 186 3.16 2.70 -18.51
N ASP A 187 3.03 1.54 -17.87
CA ASP A 187 2.39 0.39 -18.48
C ASP A 187 0.89 0.63 -18.74
N THR A 188 0.20 1.20 -17.74
CA THR A 188 -1.20 1.65 -17.88
C THR A 188 -1.36 2.63 -19.04
N THR A 189 -0.47 3.63 -19.12
CA THR A 189 -0.48 4.64 -20.20
C THR A 189 -0.25 4.01 -21.57
N ARG A 190 0.71 3.07 -21.66
CA ARG A 190 1.04 2.37 -22.90
C ARG A 190 -0.16 1.55 -23.40
N LYS A 191 -0.84 0.80 -22.53
CA LYS A 191 -2.03 0.02 -22.87
C LYS A 191 -3.16 0.91 -23.37
N ASN A 192 -3.43 2.02 -22.70
CA ASN A 192 -4.43 2.99 -23.14
C ASN A 192 -4.17 3.54 -24.55
N LEU A 193 -2.91 3.84 -24.87
CA LEU A 193 -2.51 4.29 -26.20
C LEU A 193 -2.68 3.19 -27.27
N GLN A 194 -2.40 1.93 -26.93
CA GLN A 194 -2.57 0.80 -27.84
C GLN A 194 -4.06 0.56 -28.14
N ASN A 195 -4.89 0.51 -27.10
CA ASN A 195 -6.35 0.35 -27.24
C ASN A 195 -6.98 1.46 -28.09
N HIS A 196 -6.52 2.71 -27.92
CA HIS A 196 -6.99 3.84 -28.72
C HIS A 196 -6.56 3.74 -30.20
N ARG A 197 -5.37 3.18 -30.49
CA ARG A 197 -4.93 2.94 -31.87
C ARG A 197 -5.77 1.86 -32.55
N ASP A 198 -6.08 0.79 -31.84
CA ASP A 198 -6.88 -0.32 -32.37
C ASP A 198 -8.34 0.10 -32.63
N TYR A 199 -8.90 0.97 -31.79
CA TYR A 199 -10.22 1.58 -32.00
C TYR A 199 -10.27 2.46 -33.27
N ILE A 200 -9.24 3.28 -33.52
CA ILE A 200 -9.17 4.10 -34.74
C ILE A 200 -8.91 3.24 -35.98
N GLY A 201 -8.11 2.16 -35.86
CA GLY A 201 -7.82 1.24 -36.95
C GLY A 201 -9.03 0.46 -37.45
N HIS A 202 -9.96 0.08 -36.55
CA HIS A 202 -11.22 -0.59 -36.94
C HIS A 202 -12.31 0.36 -37.47
N GLY A 203 -12.17 1.68 -37.28
CA GLY A 203 -13.12 2.69 -37.79
C GLY A 203 -12.91 3.13 -39.24
N CYS A 204 -11.79 2.76 -39.89
CA CYS A 204 -11.43 3.22 -41.24
C CYS A 204 -11.61 2.14 -42.33
N GLY A 205 -12.47 1.15 -42.07
CA GLY A 205 -12.67 -0.02 -42.93
C GLY A 205 -14.09 -0.20 -43.46
N ILE A 206 -14.88 0.86 -43.67
CA ILE A 206 -16.12 0.80 -44.47
C ILE A 206 -16.32 2.12 -45.21
N SER A 207 -15.87 2.19 -46.47
CA SER A 207 -16.40 3.07 -47.53
C SER A 207 -16.02 2.47 -48.88
#